data_AF-A0A447PVD9-F1
#
_entry.id   AF-A0A447PVD9-F1
#
_cell.length_a   1.000
_cell.length_b   1.000
_cell.length_c   1.000
_cell.angle_alpha   90.00
_cell.angle_beta   90.00
_cell.angle_gamma   90.00
#
_symmetry.space_group_name_H-M   'P 1'
#
loop_
_entity.id
_entity.type
_entity.pdbx_description
1 polymer ?
#
loop_
_entity_poly.entity_id
_entity_poly.type
_entity_poly.pdbx_seq_one_letter_code
_entity_poly.pdbx_strand_id
1 'polypeptide(L)'
;MPSIFEKYQLKQVINASGRMTALGVSTPRPEVIDAAMAGMNQYFEMKDLVNKTGEYIAKLLEVEGATVVSCASAGLAQSVAAVLVQDSDWLLENLHVTPIENNEIVLPKGHNVNFGAPVGTMVALGGGKLVEAGYANECSAAQFGGGHYAAHGGYSLYQISPLRTEKYAQRGAGCGGGAHA
;
A
#
# COMPACT_ATOMS: atom_id res chain seq x y z
N MET A 1 17.59 16.66 -32.97
CA MET A 1 17.78 16.77 -31.50
C MET A 1 18.10 15.38 -30.99
N PRO A 2 19.12 15.17 -30.14
CA PRO A 2 19.47 13.83 -29.66
C PRO A 2 18.27 13.22 -28.92
N SER A 3 18.13 11.89 -29.00
CA SER A 3 17.12 11.17 -28.23
C SER A 3 17.32 11.39 -26.73
N ILE A 4 16.27 11.15 -25.92
CA ILE A 4 16.38 11.27 -24.46
C ILE A 4 17.49 10.36 -23.90
N PHE A 5 17.70 9.19 -24.51
CA PHE A 5 18.74 8.24 -24.15
C PHE A 5 20.14 8.81 -24.40
N GLU A 6 20.38 9.40 -25.57
CA GLU A 6 21.68 10.01 -25.90
C GLU A 6 21.95 11.25 -25.05
N LYS A 7 20.93 12.11 -24.87
CA LYS A 7 21.05 13.35 -24.09
C LYS A 7 21.49 13.08 -22.65
N TYR A 8 20.92 12.06 -22.01
CA TYR A 8 21.20 11.71 -20.62
C TYR A 8 22.15 10.50 -20.47
N GLN A 9 22.74 10.02 -21.57
CA GLN A 9 23.66 8.87 -21.59
C GLN A 9 23.06 7.59 -20.96
N LEU A 10 21.78 7.34 -21.23
CA LEU A 10 21.03 6.20 -20.70
C LEU A 10 21.07 5.02 -21.67
N LYS A 11 21.10 3.81 -21.12
CA LYS A 11 20.99 2.57 -21.89
C LYS A 11 19.55 2.35 -22.36
N GLN A 12 19.37 2.00 -23.63
CA GLN A 12 18.10 1.48 -24.12
C GLN A 12 17.89 0.02 -23.67
N VAL A 13 16.69 -0.29 -23.18
CA VAL A 13 16.34 -1.60 -22.62
C VAL A 13 15.03 -2.09 -23.22
N ILE A 14 14.98 -3.38 -23.57
CA ILE A 14 13.74 -4.10 -23.90
C ILE A 14 13.42 -5.00 -22.72
N ASN A 15 12.24 -4.83 -22.12
CA ASN A 15 11.82 -5.64 -20.97
C ASN A 15 10.93 -6.81 -21.43
N ALA A 16 11.44 -8.04 -21.29
CA ALA A 16 10.72 -9.28 -21.55
C ALA A 16 10.39 -10.07 -20.26
N SER A 17 10.62 -9.49 -19.09
CA SER A 17 10.47 -10.14 -17.77
C SER A 17 9.20 -9.72 -17.02
N GLY A 18 8.26 -9.03 -17.69
CA GLY A 18 7.04 -8.53 -17.06
C GLY A 18 7.28 -7.24 -16.25
N ARG A 19 6.71 -7.15 -15.04
CA ARG A 19 6.82 -5.95 -14.20
C ARG A 19 8.10 -5.98 -13.37
N MET A 20 9.11 -5.22 -13.79
CA MET A 20 10.43 -5.20 -13.14
C MET A 20 10.67 -3.86 -12.45
N THR A 21 10.83 -3.85 -11.13
CA THR A 21 11.10 -2.63 -10.34
C THR A 21 12.36 -1.90 -10.82
N ALA A 22 13.43 -2.63 -11.11
CA ALA A 22 14.69 -2.06 -11.59
C ALA A 22 14.57 -1.32 -12.94
N LEU A 23 13.51 -1.57 -13.71
CA LEU A 23 13.27 -0.97 -15.03
C LEU A 23 12.11 0.03 -15.04
N GLY A 24 11.61 0.45 -13.87
CA GLY A 24 10.50 1.40 -13.78
C GLY A 24 9.11 0.78 -13.89
N VAL A 25 9.00 -0.54 -13.73
CA VAL A 25 7.73 -1.30 -13.65
C VAL A 25 6.90 -1.25 -14.93
N SER A 26 5.90 -0.36 -15.01
CA SER A 26 4.87 -0.37 -16.07
C SER A 26 5.00 0.88 -16.93
N THR A 27 4.83 0.72 -18.24
CA THR A 27 4.71 1.85 -19.16
C THR A 27 3.22 2.20 -19.36
N PRO A 28 2.83 3.48 -19.23
CA PRO A 28 1.44 3.88 -19.40
C PRO A 28 1.01 3.75 -20.86
N ARG A 29 -0.28 3.46 -21.07
CA ARG A 29 -0.90 3.52 -22.41
C ARG A 29 -1.08 4.98 -22.84
N PRO A 30 -1.15 5.29 -24.14
CA PRO A 30 -1.31 6.67 -24.63
C PRO A 30 -2.45 7.43 -23.96
N GLU A 31 -3.61 6.81 -23.76
CA GLU A 31 -4.77 7.43 -23.13
C GLU A 31 -4.52 7.87 -21.67
N VAL A 32 -3.63 7.20 -20.95
CA VAL A 32 -3.24 7.56 -19.58
C VAL A 32 -2.26 8.74 -19.60
N ILE A 33 -1.35 8.76 -20.58
CA ILE A 33 -0.41 9.87 -20.78
C ILE A 33 -1.19 11.15 -21.08
N ASP A 34 -2.17 11.07 -21.98
CA ASP A 34 -3.00 12.22 -22.37
C ASP A 34 -3.80 12.77 -21.17
N ALA A 35 -4.40 11.89 -20.36
CA ALA A 35 -5.11 12.29 -19.15
C ALA A 35 -4.19 12.96 -18.12
N ALA A 36 -2.99 12.41 -17.90
CA ALA A 36 -2.00 13.00 -17.00
C ALA A 36 -1.56 14.39 -17.47
N MET A 37 -1.28 14.55 -18.78
CA MET A 37 -0.93 15.84 -19.37
C MET A 37 -2.09 16.84 -19.26
N ALA A 38 -3.32 16.42 -19.49
CA ALA A 38 -4.50 17.28 -19.32
C ALA A 38 -4.61 17.79 -17.88
N GLY A 39 -4.41 16.92 -16.88
CA GLY A 39 -4.41 17.31 -15.46
C GLY A 39 -3.27 18.26 -15.10
N MET A 40 -2.04 18.02 -15.58
CA MET A 40 -0.88 18.86 -15.27
C MET A 40 -0.98 20.30 -15.80
N ASN A 41 -1.86 20.58 -16.76
CA ASN A 41 -2.07 21.91 -17.33
C ASN A 41 -3.19 22.71 -16.64
N GLN A 42 -3.66 22.28 -15.46
CA GLN A 42 -4.76 22.91 -14.75
C GLN A 42 -4.39 23.22 -13.29
N TYR A 43 -5.10 24.19 -12.71
CA TYR A 43 -5.13 24.38 -11.27
C TYR A 43 -6.37 23.70 -10.69
N PHE A 44 -6.23 23.14 -9.48
CA PHE A 44 -7.32 22.53 -8.75
C PHE A 44 -7.37 23.09 -7.33
N GLU A 45 -8.57 23.17 -6.76
CA GLU A 45 -8.71 23.23 -5.31
C GLU A 45 -8.37 21.83 -4.78
N MET A 46 -7.26 21.72 -4.05
CA MET A 46 -6.63 20.44 -3.73
C MET A 46 -7.49 19.60 -2.80
N LYS A 47 -8.21 20.22 -1.85
CA LYS A 47 -9.09 19.50 -0.93
C LYS A 47 -10.24 18.83 -1.71
N ASP A 48 -10.87 19.55 -2.63
CA ASP A 48 -11.91 19.04 -3.51
C ASP A 48 -11.39 17.93 -4.44
N LEU A 49 -10.20 18.11 -5.01
CA LEU A 49 -9.59 17.09 -5.87
C LEU A 49 -9.39 15.77 -5.11
N VAL A 50 -8.82 15.83 -3.91
CA VAL A 50 -8.61 14.65 -3.05
C VAL A 50 -9.95 13.99 -2.70
N ASN A 51 -10.93 14.77 -2.22
CA ASN A 51 -12.22 14.23 -1.80
C ASN A 51 -12.99 13.60 -2.97
N LYS A 52 -13.12 14.30 -4.10
CA LYS A 52 -13.91 13.83 -5.25
C LYS A 52 -13.28 12.64 -5.95
N THR A 53 -11.95 12.60 -6.07
CA THR A 53 -11.27 11.41 -6.62
C THR A 53 -11.37 10.23 -5.66
N GLY A 54 -11.28 10.46 -4.35
CA GLY A 54 -11.54 9.47 -3.32
C GLY A 54 -12.94 8.86 -3.41
N GLU A 55 -13.98 9.70 -3.47
CA GLU A 55 -15.37 9.25 -3.64
C GLU A 55 -15.57 8.42 -4.92
N TYR A 56 -14.95 8.84 -6.03
CA TYR A 56 -15.00 8.11 -7.28
C TYR A 56 -14.38 6.71 -7.15
N ILE A 57 -13.18 6.61 -6.55
CA ILE A 57 -12.50 5.34 -6.31
C ILE A 57 -13.27 4.46 -5.33
N ALA A 58 -13.82 5.04 -4.27
CA ALA A 58 -14.62 4.32 -3.27
C ALA A 58 -15.84 3.64 -3.91
N LYS A 59 -16.52 4.32 -4.83
CA LYS A 59 -17.63 3.75 -5.63
C LYS A 59 -17.17 2.58 -6.51
N LEU A 60 -16.00 2.67 -7.14
CA LEU A 60 -15.46 1.59 -7.97
C LEU A 60 -15.06 0.36 -7.14
N LEU A 61 -14.59 0.56 -5.91
CA LEU A 61 -14.12 -0.50 -5.03
C LEU A 61 -15.18 -1.05 -4.07
N GLU A 62 -16.37 -0.42 -4.02
CA GLU A 62 -17.45 -0.76 -3.08
C GLU A 62 -17.01 -0.64 -1.61
N VAL A 63 -16.34 0.46 -1.27
CA VAL A 63 -15.85 0.78 0.10
C VAL A 63 -16.39 2.11 0.61
N GLU A 64 -16.30 2.34 1.92
CA GLU A 64 -16.81 3.56 2.57
C GLU A 64 -16.01 4.82 2.21
N GLY A 65 -14.73 4.66 1.91
CA GLY A 65 -13.84 5.76 1.58
C GLY A 65 -12.56 5.28 0.90
N ALA A 66 -11.93 6.17 0.14
CA ALA A 66 -10.63 5.93 -0.48
C ALA A 66 -9.87 7.25 -0.55
N THR A 67 -8.54 7.17 -0.47
CA THR A 67 -7.66 8.33 -0.64
C THR A 67 -6.48 7.96 -1.52
N VAL A 68 -6.07 8.89 -2.39
CA VAL A 68 -4.91 8.72 -3.26
C VAL A 68 -3.68 9.25 -2.54
N VAL A 69 -2.69 8.38 -2.41
CA VAL A 69 -1.41 8.67 -1.77
C VAL A 69 -0.27 8.50 -2.77
N SER A 70 0.92 9.00 -2.44
CA SER A 70 2.06 8.99 -3.36
C SER A 70 2.47 7.58 -3.82
N CYS A 71 2.42 6.60 -2.91
CA CYS A 71 2.77 5.21 -3.18
C CYS A 71 2.25 4.26 -2.08
N ALA A 72 2.41 2.95 -2.28
CA ALA A 72 2.02 1.94 -1.29
C ALA A 72 2.73 2.12 0.07
N SER A 73 3.99 2.54 0.09
CA SER A 73 4.74 2.83 1.32
C SER A 73 4.10 3.95 2.13
N ALA A 74 3.70 5.05 1.48
CA ALA A 74 2.98 6.14 2.11
C ALA A 74 1.61 5.68 2.63
N GLY A 75 0.91 4.85 1.86
CA GLY A 75 -0.37 4.26 2.28
C GLY A 75 -0.24 3.43 3.56
N LEU A 76 0.79 2.59 3.68
CA LEU A 76 1.06 1.82 4.91
C LEU A 76 1.32 2.74 6.11
N ALA A 77 2.23 3.70 5.96
CA ALA A 77 2.59 4.62 7.03
C ALA A 77 1.40 5.49 7.47
N GLN A 78 0.63 6.04 6.53
CA GLN A 78 -0.56 6.84 6.82
C GLN A 78 -1.69 6.01 7.42
N SER A 79 -1.86 4.74 7.01
CA SER A 79 -2.86 3.86 7.62
C SER A 79 -2.53 3.58 9.08
N VAL A 80 -1.25 3.31 9.40
CA VAL A 80 -0.80 3.14 10.79
C VAL A 80 -0.96 4.44 11.58
N ALA A 81 -0.56 5.58 11.03
CA ALA A 81 -0.72 6.87 11.69
C ALA A 81 -2.20 7.18 11.98
N ALA A 82 -3.09 6.96 11.01
CA ALA A 82 -4.52 7.25 11.14
C ALA A 82 -5.17 6.47 12.28
N VAL A 83 -4.84 5.17 12.43
CA VAL A 83 -5.40 4.36 13.51
C VAL A 83 -4.88 4.74 14.89
N LEU A 84 -3.67 5.31 14.98
CA LEU A 84 -3.11 5.80 16.25
C LEU A 84 -3.64 7.20 16.61
N VAL A 85 -3.73 8.09 15.62
CA VAL A 85 -4.16 9.50 15.80
C VAL A 85 -5.66 9.60 16.09
N GLN A 86 -6.50 8.81 15.41
CA GLN A 86 -7.96 8.87 15.51
C GLN A 86 -8.47 10.32 15.38
N ASP A 87 -9.27 10.80 16.34
CA ASP A 87 -9.86 12.14 16.36
C ASP A 87 -9.02 13.18 17.12
N SER A 88 -7.75 12.88 17.43
CA SER A 88 -6.88 13.78 18.19
C SER A 88 -6.17 14.79 17.28
N ASP A 89 -6.67 16.03 17.25
CA ASP A 89 -6.03 17.16 16.56
C ASP A 89 -4.59 17.38 17.03
N TRP A 90 -4.32 17.14 18.32
CA TRP A 90 -2.97 17.29 18.85
C TRP A 90 -2.02 16.20 18.33
N LEU A 91 -2.46 14.93 18.29
CA LEU A 91 -1.63 13.86 17.74
C LEU A 91 -1.44 13.98 16.23
N LEU A 92 -2.42 14.53 15.51
CA LEU A 92 -2.31 14.79 14.08
C LEU A 92 -1.05 15.60 13.74
N GLU A 93 -0.71 16.57 14.58
CA GLU A 93 0.49 17.40 14.42
C GLU A 93 1.72 16.84 15.16
N ASN A 94 1.54 16.10 16.26
CA ASN A 94 2.63 15.75 17.20
C ASN A 94 2.99 14.25 17.24
N LEU A 95 2.42 13.40 16.39
CA LEU A 95 2.68 11.95 16.35
C LEU A 95 4.18 11.62 16.27
N HIS A 96 4.92 12.38 15.48
CA HIS A 96 6.34 12.16 15.18
C HIS A 96 7.30 12.42 16.36
N VAL A 97 6.85 13.11 17.41
CA VAL A 97 7.65 13.42 18.62
C VAL A 97 7.10 12.78 19.89
N THR A 98 5.92 12.16 19.81
CA THR A 98 5.21 11.67 20.99
C THR A 98 5.34 10.16 21.11
N PRO A 99 5.81 9.63 22.26
CA PRO A 99 5.66 8.22 22.56
C PRO A 99 4.17 7.84 22.57
N ILE A 100 3.79 6.84 21.79
CA ILE A 100 2.41 6.36 21.72
C ILE A 100 2.28 5.07 22.52
N GLU A 101 1.44 5.10 23.54
CA GLU A 101 1.01 3.89 24.23
C GLU A 101 0.03 3.12 23.34
N ASN A 102 0.03 1.78 23.43
CA ASN A 102 -0.91 0.92 22.70
C ASN A 102 -0.76 1.04 21.17
N ASN A 103 0.48 1.14 20.70
CA ASN A 103 0.82 1.31 19.28
C ASN A 103 1.20 -0.01 18.57
N GLU A 104 0.80 -1.16 19.10
CA GLU A 104 1.18 -2.45 18.54
C GLU A 104 0.36 -2.77 17.28
N ILE A 105 1.06 -2.99 16.17
CA ILE A 105 0.49 -3.35 14.87
C ILE A 105 0.85 -4.80 14.59
N VAL A 106 -0.15 -5.67 14.57
CA VAL A 106 0.05 -7.11 14.35
C VAL A 106 0.09 -7.42 12.86
N LEU A 107 1.11 -8.14 12.42
CA LEU A 107 1.32 -8.54 11.03
C LEU A 107 1.66 -10.03 10.95
N PRO A 108 1.06 -10.80 10.02
CA PRO A 108 1.51 -12.17 9.77
C PRO A 108 2.98 -12.16 9.35
N LYS A 109 3.81 -13.02 9.95
CA LYS A 109 5.26 -13.00 9.73
C LYS A 109 5.65 -13.16 8.25
N GLY A 110 4.92 -13.98 7.49
CA GLY A 110 5.10 -14.13 6.05
C GLY A 110 4.81 -12.85 5.22
N HIS A 111 4.10 -11.87 5.77
CA HIS A 111 3.82 -10.59 5.11
C HIS A 111 4.85 -9.51 5.46
N ASN A 112 5.75 -9.73 6.42
CA ASN A 112 6.85 -8.81 6.71
C ASN A 112 7.98 -8.95 5.69
N VAL A 113 7.70 -8.54 4.45
CA VAL A 113 8.61 -8.67 3.31
C VAL A 113 9.35 -7.36 3.04
N ASN A 114 10.42 -7.46 2.26
CA ASN A 114 11.08 -6.30 1.65
C ASN A 114 10.65 -6.18 0.19
N PHE A 115 9.83 -5.18 -0.13
CA PHE A 115 9.33 -4.92 -1.49
C PHE A 115 10.14 -3.84 -2.23
N GLY A 116 11.34 -3.52 -1.75
CA GLY A 116 12.09 -2.30 -2.07
C GLY A 116 12.16 -1.34 -0.87
N ALA A 117 11.26 -1.54 0.10
CA ALA A 117 11.39 -1.08 1.47
C ALA A 117 10.81 -2.16 2.42
N PRO A 118 11.33 -2.34 3.65
CA PRO A 118 10.75 -3.26 4.60
C PRO A 118 9.37 -2.79 5.08
N VAL A 119 8.38 -3.69 5.15
CA VAL A 119 7.05 -3.37 5.71
C VAL A 119 7.15 -2.82 7.13
N GLY A 120 7.97 -3.44 7.99
CA GLY A 120 8.20 -2.97 9.35
C GLY A 120 8.72 -1.53 9.46
N THR A 121 9.49 -1.05 8.47
CA THR A 121 9.90 0.36 8.41
C THR A 121 8.71 1.28 8.22
N MET A 122 7.75 0.90 7.36
CA MET A 122 6.54 1.72 7.13
C MET A 122 5.64 1.75 8.36
N VAL A 123 5.56 0.64 9.09
CA VAL A 123 4.85 0.59 10.38
C VAL A 123 5.48 1.53 11.40
N ALA A 124 6.80 1.49 11.55
CA ALA A 124 7.53 2.38 12.45
C ALA A 124 7.39 3.86 12.06
N LEU A 125 7.44 4.19 10.76
CA LEU A 125 7.24 5.56 10.26
C LEU A 125 5.84 6.10 10.56
N GLY A 126 4.83 5.23 10.60
CA GLY A 126 3.48 5.58 11.04
C GLY A 126 3.31 5.69 12.55
N GLY A 127 4.37 5.49 13.35
CA GLY A 127 4.33 5.52 14.82
C GLY A 127 4.00 4.18 15.48
N GLY A 128 3.84 3.11 14.70
CA GLY A 128 3.49 1.78 15.19
C GLY A 128 4.70 0.93 15.61
N LYS A 129 4.49 0.03 16.57
CA LYS A 129 5.40 -1.03 16.94
C LYS A 129 4.97 -2.34 16.27
N LEU A 130 5.77 -2.84 15.35
CA LEU A 130 5.46 -4.09 14.64
C LEU A 130 5.52 -5.29 15.59
N VAL A 131 4.46 -6.11 15.58
CA VAL A 131 4.39 -7.40 16.27
C VAL A 131 4.08 -8.49 15.25
N GLU A 132 4.99 -9.45 15.10
CA GLU A 132 4.81 -10.54 14.12
C GLU A 132 4.01 -11.70 14.71
N ALA A 133 3.05 -12.22 13.94
CA ALA A 133 2.26 -13.40 14.30
C ALA A 133 2.55 -14.58 13.36
N GLY A 134 2.64 -15.78 13.94
CA GLY A 134 2.86 -17.03 13.19
C GLY A 134 4.28 -17.16 12.63
N TYR A 135 4.41 -17.88 11.53
CA TYR A 135 5.67 -18.23 10.87
C TYR A 135 5.76 -17.63 9.46
N ALA A 136 6.93 -17.72 8.85
CA ALA A 136 7.17 -17.15 7.53
C ALA A 136 6.28 -17.76 6.43
N ASN A 137 5.84 -19.01 6.61
CA ASN A 137 5.06 -19.79 5.64
C ASN A 137 3.63 -20.11 6.09
N GLU A 138 3.24 -19.75 7.33
CA GLU A 138 1.90 -20.00 7.85
C GLU A 138 1.52 -19.00 8.96
N CYS A 139 0.24 -18.63 9.02
CA CYS A 139 -0.33 -17.86 10.11
C CYS A 139 -1.81 -18.22 10.25
N SER A 140 -2.16 -18.97 11.30
CA SER A 140 -3.53 -19.32 11.65
C SER A 140 -4.22 -18.19 12.41
N ALA A 141 -5.55 -18.19 12.43
CA ALA A 141 -6.33 -17.23 13.21
C ALA A 141 -5.99 -17.27 14.72
N ALA A 142 -5.65 -18.44 15.27
CA ALA A 142 -5.22 -18.56 16.66
C ALA A 142 -3.81 -17.98 16.90
N GLN A 143 -2.89 -18.09 15.94
CA GLN A 143 -1.59 -17.42 16.03
C GLN A 143 -1.75 -15.90 15.90
N PHE A 144 -2.64 -15.45 15.00
CA PHE A 144 -2.93 -14.03 14.77
C PHE A 144 -3.71 -13.38 15.92
N GLY A 145 -4.60 -14.12 16.57
CA GLY A 145 -5.49 -13.68 17.66
C GLY A 145 -5.10 -14.16 19.06
N GLY A 146 -4.03 -14.96 19.21
CA GLY A 146 -3.69 -15.62 20.48
C GLY A 146 -2.21 -15.58 20.88
N GLY A 147 -1.28 -15.20 19.99
CA GLY A 147 0.16 -15.18 20.31
C GLY A 147 0.61 -14.08 21.30
N HIS A 148 -0.15 -12.98 21.42
CA HIS A 148 0.20 -11.83 22.27
C HIS A 148 -0.94 -11.36 23.20
N TYR A 149 -2.16 -11.89 23.05
CA TYR A 149 -3.36 -11.33 23.68
C TYR A 149 -3.56 -11.72 25.15
N ALA A 150 -2.88 -12.78 25.62
CA ALA A 150 -3.07 -13.27 26.98
C ALA A 150 -2.19 -12.56 28.03
N ALA A 151 -1.17 -11.78 27.63
CA ALA A 151 -0.20 -11.19 28.56
C ALA A 151 -0.42 -9.69 28.84
N HIS A 152 -1.19 -8.98 28.02
CA HIS A 152 -1.34 -7.54 28.10
C HIS A 152 -2.81 -7.14 27.96
N GLY A 153 -3.49 -6.99 29.11
CA GLY A 153 -4.90 -6.62 29.17
C GLY A 153 -5.20 -5.30 28.46
N GLY A 154 -6.13 -5.34 27.50
CA GLY A 154 -6.91 -4.18 27.09
C GLY A 154 -6.32 -3.23 26.03
N TYR A 155 -5.26 -3.59 25.30
CA TYR A 155 -4.69 -2.69 24.29
C TYR A 155 -5.45 -2.74 22.95
N SER A 156 -5.71 -1.55 22.39
CA SER A 156 -6.34 -1.37 21.07
C SER A 156 -5.41 -1.94 20.00
N LEU A 157 -5.91 -2.91 19.24
CA LEU A 157 -5.12 -3.66 18.28
C LEU A 157 -5.59 -3.33 16.87
N TYR A 158 -4.67 -2.83 16.04
CA TYR A 158 -5.01 -2.41 14.69
C TYR A 158 -4.54 -3.43 13.66
N GLN A 159 -5.49 -3.94 12.90
CA GLN A 159 -5.25 -4.84 11.78
C GLN A 159 -5.25 -4.05 10.48
N ILE A 160 -4.11 -4.04 9.78
CA ILE A 160 -4.06 -3.59 8.39
C ILE A 160 -4.23 -4.82 7.51
N SER A 161 -5.46 -5.09 7.10
CA SER A 161 -5.75 -6.13 6.12
C SER A 161 -5.44 -5.63 4.70
N PRO A 162 -4.79 -6.43 3.84
CA PRO A 162 -4.78 -6.12 2.42
C PRO A 162 -6.23 -6.10 1.90
N LEU A 163 -6.57 -5.12 1.07
CA LEU A 163 -7.86 -5.03 0.38
C LEU A 163 -8.20 -6.38 -0.28
N ARG A 164 -9.20 -7.07 0.29
CA ARG A 164 -9.99 -8.19 -0.26
C ARG A 164 -9.35 -8.94 -1.45
N THR A 165 -8.41 -9.85 -1.16
CA THR A 165 -7.80 -10.76 -2.16
C THR A 165 -8.78 -11.80 -2.73
N GLU A 166 -9.96 -11.99 -2.12
CA GLU A 166 -10.92 -13.04 -2.50
C GLU A 166 -11.49 -12.88 -3.93
N LYS A 167 -11.69 -11.64 -4.43
CA LYS A 167 -12.20 -11.43 -5.80
C LYS A 167 -11.14 -11.69 -6.89
N TYR A 168 -9.84 -11.66 -6.58
CA TYR A 168 -8.77 -11.95 -7.56
C TYR A 168 -8.49 -13.45 -7.73
N ALA A 169 -8.62 -14.24 -6.66
CA ALA A 169 -8.43 -15.69 -6.72
C ALA A 169 -9.44 -16.38 -7.66
N GLN A 170 -10.66 -15.87 -7.76
CA GLN A 170 -11.70 -16.44 -8.62
C GLN A 170 -11.55 -16.13 -10.12
N ARG A 171 -10.71 -15.17 -10.51
CA ARG A 171 -10.48 -14.81 -11.93
C ARG A 171 -9.27 -15.52 -12.56
N GLY A 172 -8.47 -16.25 -11.78
CA GLY A 172 -7.26 -16.95 -12.26
C GLY A 172 -7.45 -18.40 -12.73
N ALA A 173 -8.64 -19.00 -12.52
CA ALA A 173 -8.88 -20.42 -12.75
C ALA A 173 -9.44 -20.78 -14.16
N GLY A 174 -9.42 -19.84 -15.12
CA GLY A 174 -10.17 -19.97 -16.38
C GLY A 174 -9.38 -20.21 -17.68
N CYS A 175 -8.05 -20.33 -17.65
CA CYS A 175 -7.25 -20.45 -18.89
C CYS A 175 -6.27 -21.63 -18.83
N GLY A 176 -6.80 -22.85 -18.76
CA GLY A 176 -6.07 -24.09 -19.03
C GLY A 176 -6.53 -24.70 -20.35
N GLY A 177 -6.17 -24.07 -21.47
CA GLY A 177 -6.51 -24.53 -22.81
C GLY A 177 -5.44 -25.46 -23.39
N GLY A 178 -5.76 -26.76 -23.39
CA GLY A 178 -5.35 -27.81 -24.33
C GLY A 178 -3.98 -27.72 -25.02
N ALA A 179 -3.03 -28.53 -24.56
CA ALA A 179 -1.98 -29.08 -25.41
C ALA A 179 -2.53 -30.31 -26.16
N HIS A 180 -2.61 -30.25 -27.48
CA HIS A 180 -2.69 -31.42 -28.34
C HIS A 180 -1.80 -31.20 -29.57
N ALA A 181 -0.87 -32.16 -29.74
CA ALA A 181 -0.10 -32.56 -30.93
C ALA A 181 0.57 -31.45 -31.76
#